data_AF-A0AAD7ZHI2-F1
#
_entry.id   AF-A0AAD7ZHI2-F1
#
_cell.length_a   1.000
_cell.length_b   1.000
_cell.length_c   1.000
_cell.angle_alpha   90.00
_cell.angle_beta   90.00
_cell.angle_gamma   90.00
#
_symmetry.space_group_name_H-M   'P 1'
#
loop_
_entity.id
_entity.type
_entity.pdbx_description
1 polymer ?
#
loop_
_entity_poly.entity_id
_entity_poly.type
_entity_poly.pdbx_seq_one_letter_code
_entity_poly.pdbx_strand_id
1 'polypeptide(L)'
;GILLIQKEEYKKAEQMLHVALKIAQEQQNNDGITYIYDVLANLAFEQRDYKKAEKLFVTVMQRLVSQGVPQTDNRIVHMSLKLANMYKADNNNSKAEDGYKFCIDTLNNKIEKGADDEDTSLLYGMSLDCYAKLLVDSNRLKEAFECFKKAYDLNVKINGEVHEETVVLLNDLGTVCIVQNDFDSAMSYLMKAVDIGEKLPDMKDFGLVIANLVALYIKKGMYEEAKDFCNKAKQNATKHNNNEVLKEISHFMDEIKKLETATL
;
A
#
# COMPACT_ATOMS: atom_id res chain seq x y z
N GLY A 1 14.44 -4.71 -19.52
CA GLY A 1 13.16 -4.91 -18.84
C GLY A 1 12.75 -3.65 -18.09
N ILE A 2 13.12 -3.55 -16.82
CA ILE A 2 12.65 -2.50 -15.89
C ILE A 2 12.91 -1.07 -16.39
N LEU A 3 14.12 -0.77 -16.86
CA LEU A 3 14.45 0.54 -17.44
C LEU A 3 13.55 0.95 -18.62
N LEU A 4 13.06 -0.03 -19.39
CA LEU A 4 12.13 0.25 -20.49
C LEU A 4 10.72 0.49 -19.98
N ILE A 5 10.31 -0.16 -18.89
CA ILE A 5 9.04 0.12 -18.21
C ILE A 5 9.04 1.56 -17.70
N GLN A 6 10.14 2.00 -17.08
CA GLN A 6 10.30 3.39 -16.62
C GLN A 6 10.28 4.43 -17.75
N LYS A 7 10.58 4.01 -18.98
CA LYS A 7 10.49 4.84 -20.19
C LYS A 7 9.17 4.65 -20.96
N GLU A 8 8.22 3.92 -20.39
CA GLU A 8 6.93 3.57 -21.00
C GLU A 8 7.06 2.80 -22.33
N GLU A 9 8.22 2.18 -22.57
CA GLU A 9 8.50 1.37 -23.76
C GLU A 9 8.02 -0.08 -23.56
N TYR A 10 6.73 -0.25 -23.22
CA TYR A 10 6.15 -1.49 -22.72
C TYR A 10 6.34 -2.70 -23.65
N LYS A 11 6.16 -2.53 -24.97
CA LYS A 11 6.36 -3.62 -25.94
C LYS A 11 7.78 -4.14 -25.95
N LYS A 12 8.78 -3.24 -25.90
CA LYS A 12 10.19 -3.64 -25.86
C LYS A 12 10.55 -4.23 -24.50
N ALA A 13 9.97 -3.69 -23.42
CA ALA A 13 10.13 -4.24 -22.07
C ALA A 13 9.67 -5.70 -22.03
N GLU A 14 8.49 -5.99 -22.56
CA GLU A 14 7.92 -7.33 -22.62
C GLU A 14 8.80 -8.30 -23.44
N GLN A 15 9.25 -7.88 -24.62
CA GLN A 15 10.17 -8.69 -25.44
C GLN A 15 11.45 -9.04 -24.69
N MET A 16 12.07 -8.05 -24.02
CA MET A 16 13.27 -8.31 -23.21
C MET A 16 13.00 -9.26 -22.05
N LEU A 17 11.83 -9.17 -21.41
CA LEU A 17 11.45 -10.05 -20.31
C LEU A 17 11.22 -11.49 -20.79
N HIS A 18 10.65 -11.69 -21.98
CA HIS A 18 10.55 -13.04 -22.57
C HIS A 18 11.91 -13.64 -22.92
N VAL A 19 12.86 -12.84 -23.41
CA VAL A 19 14.24 -13.29 -23.62
C VAL A 19 14.90 -13.68 -22.30
N ALA A 20 14.77 -12.83 -21.27
CA ALA A 20 15.28 -13.14 -19.93
C ALA A 20 14.64 -14.41 -19.34
N LEU A 21 13.33 -14.61 -19.55
CA LEU A 21 12.61 -15.78 -19.09
C LEU A 21 13.18 -17.06 -19.70
N LYS A 22 13.44 -17.04 -21.02
CA LYS A 22 14.04 -18.17 -21.73
C LYS A 22 15.43 -18.50 -21.17
N ILE A 23 16.27 -17.49 -20.95
CA ILE A 23 17.61 -17.67 -20.38
C ILE A 23 17.52 -18.24 -18.96
N ALA A 24 16.62 -17.73 -18.12
CA ALA A 24 16.42 -18.22 -16.76
C ALA A 24 15.92 -19.68 -16.74
N GLN A 25 15.06 -20.07 -17.70
CA GLN A 25 14.62 -21.44 -17.90
C GLN A 25 15.76 -22.37 -18.34
N GLU A 26 16.59 -21.93 -19.29
CA GLU A 26 17.77 -22.68 -19.74
C GLU A 26 18.78 -22.90 -18.60
N GLN A 27 18.93 -21.91 -17.71
CA GLN A 27 19.78 -21.99 -16.53
C GLN A 27 19.12 -22.70 -15.34
N GLN A 28 17.86 -23.11 -15.46
CA GLN A 28 17.05 -23.67 -14.37
C GLN A 28 17.03 -22.77 -13.11
N ASN A 29 17.18 -21.46 -13.29
CA ASN A 29 17.18 -20.50 -12.19
C ASN A 29 15.74 -20.24 -11.74
N ASN A 30 15.31 -20.96 -10.71
CA ASN A 30 13.92 -20.94 -10.28
C ASN A 30 13.46 -19.58 -9.76
N ASP A 31 14.33 -18.87 -9.04
CA ASP A 31 14.03 -17.55 -8.48
C ASP A 31 13.97 -16.49 -9.57
N GLY A 32 14.89 -16.56 -10.54
CA GLY A 32 14.89 -15.71 -11.72
C GLY A 32 13.60 -15.86 -12.54
N ILE A 33 13.13 -17.10 -12.75
CA ILE A 33 11.85 -17.36 -13.42
C ILE A 33 10.70 -16.69 -12.68
N THR A 34 10.59 -16.91 -11.35
CA THR A 34 9.53 -16.33 -10.51
C THR A 34 9.54 -14.80 -10.59
N TYR A 35 10.71 -14.19 -10.46
CA TYR A 35 10.88 -12.74 -10.57
C TYR A 35 10.44 -12.21 -11.94
N ILE A 36 10.84 -12.86 -13.03
CA ILE A 36 10.51 -12.39 -14.38
C ILE A 36 9.00 -12.47 -14.65
N TYR A 37 8.34 -13.53 -14.19
CA TYR A 37 6.89 -13.62 -14.28
C TYR A 37 6.19 -12.55 -13.44
N ASP A 38 6.67 -12.26 -12.24
CA ASP A 38 6.16 -11.16 -11.42
C ASP A 38 6.24 -9.83 -12.18
N VAL A 39 7.40 -9.52 -12.78
CA VAL A 39 7.57 -8.30 -13.58
C VAL A 39 6.67 -8.30 -14.83
N LEU A 40 6.51 -9.43 -15.52
CA LEU A 40 5.60 -9.56 -16.67
C LEU A 40 4.13 -9.36 -16.26
N ALA A 41 3.72 -9.89 -15.12
CA ALA A 41 2.37 -9.78 -14.61
C ALA A 41 2.04 -8.35 -14.19
N ASN A 42 2.97 -7.69 -13.47
CA ASN A 42 2.84 -6.27 -13.14
C ASN A 42 2.80 -5.40 -14.41
N LEU A 43 3.64 -5.69 -15.41
CA LEU A 43 3.59 -4.99 -16.70
C LEU A 43 2.27 -5.18 -17.46
N ALA A 44 1.66 -6.37 -17.39
CA ALA A 44 0.34 -6.62 -17.97
C ALA A 44 -0.76 -5.88 -17.19
N PHE A 45 -0.64 -5.84 -15.85
CA PHE A 45 -1.53 -5.11 -14.96
C PHE A 45 -1.53 -3.60 -15.23
N GLU A 46 -0.36 -2.98 -15.36
CA GLU A 46 -0.21 -1.56 -15.73
C GLU A 46 -0.87 -1.24 -17.08
N GLN A 47 -0.84 -2.18 -18.02
CA GLN A 47 -1.51 -2.06 -19.32
C GLN A 47 -3.01 -2.42 -19.26
N ARG A 48 -3.56 -2.68 -18.07
CA ARG A 48 -4.94 -3.12 -17.82
C ARG A 48 -5.32 -4.43 -18.52
N ASP A 49 -4.34 -5.26 -18.87
CA ASP A 49 -4.57 -6.61 -19.39
C ASP A 49 -4.65 -7.61 -18.21
N TYR A 50 -5.74 -7.52 -17.46
CA TYR A 50 -5.96 -8.32 -16.25
C TYR A 50 -5.97 -9.83 -16.54
N LYS A 51 -6.48 -10.24 -17.71
CA LYS A 51 -6.49 -11.65 -18.12
C LYS A 51 -5.08 -12.19 -18.30
N LYS A 52 -4.19 -11.42 -18.91
CA LYS A 52 -2.79 -11.81 -19.08
C LYS A 52 -2.05 -11.81 -17.74
N ALA A 53 -2.27 -10.80 -16.89
CA ALA A 53 -1.69 -10.74 -15.55
C ALA A 53 -2.11 -11.95 -14.69
N GLU A 54 -3.42 -12.26 -14.65
CA GLU A 54 -3.97 -13.44 -13.97
C GLU A 54 -3.30 -14.73 -14.45
N LYS A 55 -3.24 -14.92 -15.77
CA LYS A 55 -2.61 -16.11 -16.36
C LYS A 55 -1.14 -16.25 -15.96
N LEU A 56 -0.39 -15.14 -15.93
CA LEU A 56 1.04 -15.14 -15.56
C LEU A 56 1.23 -15.53 -14.09
N PHE A 57 0.47 -14.95 -13.16
CA PHE A 57 0.55 -15.31 -11.74
C PHE A 57 0.13 -16.77 -11.50
N VAL A 58 -0.97 -17.22 -12.10
CA VAL A 58 -1.43 -18.61 -11.99
C VAL A 58 -0.39 -19.59 -12.53
N THR A 59 0.27 -19.25 -13.65
CA THR A 59 1.33 -20.10 -14.24
C THR A 59 2.51 -20.26 -13.28
N VAL A 60 2.95 -19.18 -12.61
CA VAL A 60 4.03 -19.26 -11.61
C VAL A 60 3.63 -20.13 -10.43
N MET A 61 2.43 -19.91 -9.88
CA MET A 61 1.98 -20.66 -8.72
C MET A 61 1.85 -22.15 -9.05
N GLN A 62 1.28 -22.51 -10.20
CA GLN A 62 1.19 -23.90 -10.66
C GLN A 62 2.57 -24.54 -10.83
N ARG A 63 3.55 -23.79 -11.36
CA ARG A 63 4.93 -24.26 -11.47
C ARG A 63 5.57 -24.48 -10.11
N LEU A 64 5.39 -23.58 -9.14
CA LEU A 64 5.92 -23.75 -7.79
C LEU A 64 5.31 -25.00 -7.13
N VAL A 65 3.99 -25.16 -7.22
CA VAL A 65 3.30 -26.34 -6.69
C VAL A 65 3.78 -27.63 -7.37
N SER A 66 3.98 -27.63 -8.69
CA SER A 66 4.47 -28.83 -9.40
C SER A 66 5.92 -29.18 -9.06
N GLN A 67 6.70 -28.22 -8.56
CA GLN A 67 8.03 -28.43 -7.99
C GLN A 67 8.00 -28.89 -6.53
N GLY A 68 6.81 -29.13 -5.97
CA GLY A 68 6.63 -29.58 -4.59
C GLY A 68 6.65 -28.45 -3.55
N VAL A 69 6.59 -27.19 -3.96
CA VAL A 69 6.47 -26.06 -3.05
C VAL A 69 5.07 -26.09 -2.40
N PRO A 70 4.96 -26.14 -1.06
CA PRO A 70 3.66 -26.16 -0.38
C PRO A 70 2.86 -24.90 -0.67
N GLN A 71 1.53 -25.00 -0.78
CA GLN A 71 0.65 -23.84 -0.97
C GLN A 71 0.76 -22.79 0.15
N THR A 72 1.27 -23.20 1.33
CA THR A 72 1.53 -22.35 2.49
C THR A 72 2.89 -21.63 2.44
N ASP A 73 3.68 -21.83 1.39
CA ASP A 73 4.96 -21.14 1.19
C ASP A 73 4.73 -19.64 0.92
N ASN A 74 5.55 -18.77 1.52
CA ASN A 74 5.41 -17.31 1.41
C ASN A 74 5.44 -16.85 -0.05
N ARG A 75 6.13 -17.55 -0.96
CA ARG A 75 6.16 -17.21 -2.39
C ARG A 75 4.79 -17.40 -3.05
N ILE A 76 4.08 -18.48 -2.71
CA ILE A 76 2.73 -18.72 -3.26
C ILE A 76 1.74 -17.73 -2.65
N VAL A 77 1.84 -17.48 -1.35
CA VAL A 77 0.97 -16.51 -0.67
C VAL A 77 1.19 -15.10 -1.22
N HIS A 78 2.45 -14.69 -1.45
CA HIS A 78 2.76 -13.39 -2.03
C HIS A 78 2.22 -13.23 -3.45
N MET A 79 2.33 -14.25 -4.31
CA MET A 79 1.68 -14.23 -5.63
C MET A 79 0.14 -14.17 -5.53
N SER A 80 -0.44 -14.86 -4.53
CA SER A 80 -1.89 -14.80 -4.27
C SER A 80 -2.33 -13.41 -3.84
N LEU A 81 -1.54 -12.73 -3.01
CA LEU A 81 -1.80 -11.35 -2.58
C LEU A 81 -1.76 -10.38 -3.77
N LYS A 82 -0.78 -10.52 -4.66
CA LYS A 82 -0.71 -9.71 -5.90
C LYS A 82 -1.92 -9.94 -6.80
N LEU A 83 -2.36 -11.19 -6.93
CA LEU A 83 -3.56 -11.53 -7.68
C LEU A 83 -4.83 -10.92 -7.05
N ALA A 84 -4.94 -10.92 -5.71
CA ALA A 84 -6.04 -10.28 -4.99
C ALA A 84 -6.06 -8.75 -5.20
N ASN A 85 -4.89 -8.09 -5.13
CA ASN A 85 -4.74 -6.66 -5.44
C ASN A 85 -5.18 -6.34 -6.87
N MET A 86 -4.82 -7.19 -7.83
CA MET A 86 -5.25 -7.05 -9.21
C MET A 86 -6.77 -7.17 -9.35
N TYR A 87 -7.40 -8.16 -8.70
CA TYR A 87 -8.86 -8.29 -8.73
C TYR A 87 -9.57 -7.10 -8.07
N LYS A 88 -9.01 -6.52 -7.00
CA LYS A 88 -9.52 -5.28 -6.40
C LYS A 88 -9.51 -4.14 -7.42
N ALA A 89 -8.43 -3.96 -8.16
CA ALA A 89 -8.32 -2.92 -9.18
C ALA A 89 -9.20 -3.17 -10.42
N ASP A 90 -9.53 -4.43 -10.73
CA ASP A 90 -10.53 -4.81 -11.75
C ASP A 90 -11.97 -4.73 -11.21
N ASN A 91 -12.19 -4.22 -10.00
CA ASN A 91 -13.48 -4.17 -9.29
C ASN A 91 -14.13 -5.55 -9.06
N ASN A 92 -13.36 -6.63 -9.14
CA ASN A 92 -13.82 -7.97 -8.82
C ASN A 92 -13.65 -8.25 -7.31
N ASN A 93 -14.44 -7.54 -6.51
CA ASN A 93 -14.30 -7.52 -5.05
C ASN A 93 -14.48 -8.91 -4.41
N SER A 94 -15.32 -9.78 -5.00
CA SER A 94 -15.51 -11.14 -4.49
C SER A 94 -14.21 -11.96 -4.59
N LYS A 95 -13.57 -11.99 -5.77
CA LYS A 95 -12.30 -12.73 -5.94
C LYS A 95 -11.17 -12.09 -5.15
N ALA A 96 -11.16 -10.75 -5.04
CA ALA A 96 -10.19 -10.04 -4.24
C ALA A 96 -10.30 -10.45 -2.76
N GLU A 97 -11.52 -10.44 -2.21
CA GLU A 97 -11.77 -10.83 -0.83
C GLU A 97 -11.39 -12.29 -0.55
N ASP A 98 -11.73 -13.23 -1.43
CA ASP A 98 -11.32 -14.63 -1.29
C ASP A 98 -9.78 -14.78 -1.27
N GLY A 99 -9.10 -14.03 -2.15
CA GLY A 99 -7.63 -14.03 -2.22
C GLY A 99 -6.98 -13.45 -0.96
N TYR A 100 -7.50 -12.33 -0.44
CA TYR A 100 -7.00 -11.74 0.81
C TYR A 100 -7.22 -12.66 2.01
N LYS A 101 -8.41 -13.27 2.14
CA LYS A 101 -8.71 -14.23 3.22
C LYS A 101 -7.79 -15.43 3.15
N PHE A 102 -7.58 -15.99 1.96
CA PHE A 102 -6.61 -17.08 1.78
C PHE A 102 -5.22 -16.70 2.31
N CYS A 103 -4.73 -15.50 1.98
CA CYS A 103 -3.41 -15.04 2.44
C CYS A 103 -3.38 -14.87 3.97
N ILE A 104 -4.35 -14.14 4.53
CA ILE A 104 -4.47 -13.85 5.96
C ILE A 104 -4.57 -15.15 6.76
N ASP A 105 -5.46 -16.06 6.39
CA ASP A 105 -5.68 -17.32 7.09
C ASP A 105 -4.45 -18.22 7.03
N THR A 106 -3.81 -18.30 5.85
CA THR A 106 -2.60 -19.11 5.67
C THR A 106 -1.45 -18.60 6.55
N LEU A 107 -1.23 -17.28 6.58
CA LEU A 107 -0.13 -16.67 7.33
C LEU A 107 -0.42 -16.69 8.83
N ASN A 108 -1.64 -16.38 9.26
CA ASN A 108 -2.03 -16.46 10.66
C ASN A 108 -1.84 -17.88 11.21
N ASN A 109 -2.27 -18.90 10.47
CA ASN A 109 -2.06 -20.30 10.85
C ASN A 109 -0.58 -20.70 10.95
N LYS A 110 0.31 -20.09 10.16
CA LYS A 110 1.76 -20.34 10.27
C LYS A 110 2.33 -19.71 11.53
N ILE A 111 1.95 -18.45 11.80
CA ILE A 111 2.39 -17.71 12.99
C ILE A 111 1.93 -18.43 14.26
N GLU A 112 0.66 -18.85 14.33
CA GLU A 112 0.12 -19.58 15.50
C GLU A 112 0.82 -20.91 15.76
N LYS A 113 1.33 -21.57 14.72
CA LYS A 113 2.08 -22.83 14.83
C LYS A 113 3.56 -22.63 15.17
N GLY A 114 3.99 -21.40 15.41
CA GLY A 114 5.38 -21.06 15.72
C GLY A 114 6.32 -21.12 14.51
N ALA A 115 5.78 -21.15 13.29
CA ALA A 115 6.53 -20.95 12.05
C ALA A 115 6.56 -19.46 11.67
N ASP A 116 6.78 -18.60 12.68
CA ASP A 116 6.90 -17.15 12.56
C ASP A 116 8.35 -16.81 12.22
N ASP A 117 8.64 -16.68 10.93
CA ASP A 117 9.80 -15.94 10.45
C ASP A 117 9.40 -14.50 10.10
N GLU A 118 10.38 -13.61 10.11
CA GLU A 118 10.18 -12.18 9.86
C GLU A 118 9.46 -11.91 8.52
N ASP A 119 9.76 -12.69 7.47
CA ASP A 119 9.12 -12.58 6.16
C ASP A 119 7.64 -12.98 6.20
N THR A 120 7.28 -14.03 6.96
CA THR A 120 5.88 -14.42 7.17
C THR A 120 5.11 -13.33 7.91
N SER A 121 5.69 -12.75 8.96
CA SER A 121 5.05 -11.68 9.72
C SER A 121 4.91 -10.38 8.90
N LEU A 122 5.90 -10.03 8.08
CA LEU A 122 5.82 -8.90 7.15
C LEU A 122 4.71 -9.11 6.10
N LEU A 123 4.70 -10.29 5.46
CA LEU A 123 3.68 -10.62 4.47
C LEU A 123 2.28 -10.66 5.08
N TYR A 124 2.16 -11.04 6.35
CA TYR A 124 0.89 -11.01 7.08
C TYR A 124 0.40 -9.58 7.30
N GLY A 125 1.28 -8.68 7.76
CA GLY A 125 1.00 -7.25 7.88
C GLY A 125 0.55 -6.63 6.55
N MET A 126 1.27 -6.91 5.46
CA MET A 126 0.91 -6.44 4.11
C MET A 126 -0.45 -6.98 3.64
N SER A 127 -0.75 -8.25 3.94
CA SER A 127 -2.03 -8.85 3.57
C SER A 127 -3.21 -8.22 4.32
N LEU A 128 -3.02 -7.92 5.60
CA LEU A 128 -4.00 -7.21 6.43
C LEU A 128 -4.24 -5.78 5.93
N ASP A 129 -3.17 -5.04 5.62
CA ASP A 129 -3.25 -3.69 5.05
C ASP A 129 -4.04 -3.67 3.73
N CYS A 130 -3.69 -4.54 2.78
CA CYS A 130 -4.39 -4.62 1.49
C CYS A 130 -5.87 -5.01 1.65
N TYR A 131 -6.18 -5.93 2.56
CA TYR A 131 -7.57 -6.32 2.83
C TYR A 131 -8.34 -5.17 3.50
N ALA A 132 -7.73 -4.46 4.44
CA ALA A 132 -8.33 -3.30 5.10
C ALA A 132 -8.74 -2.24 4.08
N LYS A 133 -7.91 -1.97 3.07
CA LYS A 133 -8.25 -1.06 1.97
C LYS A 133 -9.49 -1.50 1.19
N LEU A 134 -9.65 -2.79 0.90
CA LEU A 134 -10.89 -3.32 0.29
C LEU A 134 -12.10 -3.17 1.21
N LEU A 135 -11.92 -3.37 2.52
CA LEU A 135 -12.98 -3.21 3.52
C LEU A 135 -13.44 -1.75 3.63
N VAL A 136 -12.52 -0.78 3.55
CA VAL A 136 -12.86 0.65 3.47
C VAL A 136 -13.71 0.94 2.23
N ASP A 137 -13.29 0.46 1.06
CA ASP A 137 -14.05 0.62 -0.20
C ASP A 137 -15.46 -0.01 -0.11
N SER A 138 -15.61 -1.03 0.74
CA SER A 138 -16.88 -1.73 1.00
C SER A 138 -17.65 -1.17 2.21
N ASN A 139 -17.22 -0.04 2.78
CA ASN A 139 -17.79 0.60 3.98
C ASN A 139 -17.83 -0.29 5.24
N ARG A 140 -16.97 -1.33 5.32
CA ARG A 140 -16.80 -2.23 6.47
C ARG A 140 -15.74 -1.68 7.43
N LEU A 141 -15.99 -0.46 7.92
CA LEU A 141 -14.96 0.36 8.58
C LEU A 141 -14.43 -0.22 9.89
N LYS A 142 -15.25 -0.95 10.66
CA LYS A 142 -14.80 -1.58 11.92
C LYS A 142 -13.77 -2.69 11.66
N GLU A 143 -14.06 -3.55 10.68
CA GLU A 143 -13.17 -4.63 10.29
C GLU A 143 -11.89 -4.08 9.65
N ALA A 144 -12.00 -3.02 8.85
CA ALA A 144 -10.84 -2.32 8.28
C ALA A 144 -9.93 -1.77 9.39
N PHE A 145 -10.51 -1.11 10.39
CA PHE A 145 -9.76 -0.57 11.52
C PHE A 145 -8.98 -1.67 12.28
N GLU A 146 -9.63 -2.80 12.57
CA GLU A 146 -8.96 -3.94 13.22
C GLU A 146 -7.81 -4.49 12.38
N CYS A 147 -7.98 -4.59 11.07
CA CYS A 147 -6.95 -5.06 10.15
C CYS A 147 -5.76 -4.09 10.11
N PHE A 148 -5.99 -2.78 9.92
CA PHE A 148 -4.93 -1.77 9.95
C PHE A 148 -4.23 -1.73 11.31
N LYS A 149 -4.97 -1.87 12.42
CA LYS A 149 -4.39 -1.86 13.75
C LYS A 149 -3.45 -3.05 13.98
N LYS A 150 -3.86 -4.25 13.56
CA LYS A 150 -3.00 -5.44 13.58
C LYS A 150 -1.78 -5.29 12.68
N ALA A 151 -1.95 -4.77 11.46
CA ALA A 151 -0.83 -4.50 10.55
C ALA A 151 0.17 -3.50 11.17
N TYR A 152 -0.34 -2.44 11.81
CA TYR A 152 0.47 -1.46 12.53
C TYR A 152 1.28 -2.09 13.67
N ASP A 153 0.62 -2.86 14.54
CA ASP A 153 1.30 -3.49 15.68
C ASP A 153 2.37 -4.49 15.23
N LEU A 154 2.13 -5.24 14.14
CA LEU A 154 3.11 -6.12 13.51
C LEU A 154 4.29 -5.33 12.94
N ASN A 155 4.01 -4.27 12.17
CA ASN A 155 5.05 -3.47 11.56
C ASN A 155 5.96 -2.81 12.62
N VAL A 156 5.38 -2.28 13.70
CA VAL A 156 6.17 -1.72 14.82
C VAL A 156 7.04 -2.79 15.49
N LYS A 157 6.55 -4.01 15.64
CA LYS A 157 7.33 -5.12 16.22
C LYS A 157 8.53 -5.49 15.35
N ILE A 158 8.38 -5.46 14.03
CA ILE A 158 9.40 -5.91 13.06
C ILE A 158 10.37 -4.78 12.71
N ASN A 159 9.83 -3.68 12.21
CA ASN A 159 10.61 -2.56 11.65
C ASN A 159 10.89 -1.44 12.67
N GLY A 160 10.29 -1.52 13.87
CA GLY A 160 10.37 -0.48 14.87
C GLY A 160 9.39 0.67 14.65
N GLU A 161 9.37 1.61 15.60
CA GLU A 161 8.41 2.71 15.59
C GLU A 161 8.73 3.80 14.55
N VAL A 162 10.01 3.98 14.18
CA VAL A 162 10.45 4.97 13.18
C VAL A 162 10.69 4.27 11.85
N HIS A 163 9.62 4.10 11.07
CA HIS A 163 9.63 3.46 9.75
C HIS A 163 8.54 4.05 8.84
N GLU A 164 8.78 4.10 7.53
CA GLU A 164 7.83 4.69 6.56
C GLU A 164 6.46 3.99 6.61
N GLU A 165 6.45 2.65 6.64
CA GLU A 165 5.22 1.86 6.75
C GLU A 165 4.44 2.15 8.04
N THR A 166 5.12 2.50 9.14
CA THR A 166 4.46 2.90 10.39
C THR A 166 3.65 4.17 10.19
N VAL A 167 4.19 5.12 9.42
CA VAL A 167 3.52 6.39 9.10
C VAL A 167 2.31 6.13 8.20
N VAL A 168 2.45 5.29 7.18
CA VAL A 168 1.35 4.92 6.26
C VAL A 168 0.19 4.28 7.03
N LEU A 169 0.47 3.29 7.87
CA LEU A 169 -0.56 2.58 8.64
C LEU A 169 -1.26 3.50 9.66
N LEU A 170 -0.54 4.44 10.28
CA LEU A 170 -1.15 5.46 11.15
C LEU A 170 -2.04 6.42 10.36
N ASN A 171 -1.63 6.80 9.15
CA ASN A 171 -2.45 7.60 8.26
C ASN A 171 -3.74 6.89 7.85
N ASP A 172 -3.67 5.59 7.55
CA ASP A 172 -4.82 4.78 7.18
C ASP A 172 -5.78 4.59 8.38
N LEU A 173 -5.25 4.35 9.58
CA LEU A 173 -6.04 4.35 10.83
C LEU A 173 -6.74 5.69 11.06
N GLY A 174 -6.03 6.80 10.90
CA GLY A 174 -6.58 8.15 11.03
C GLY A 174 -7.69 8.42 10.01
N THR A 175 -7.50 7.97 8.76
CA THR A 175 -8.49 8.09 7.69
C THR A 175 -9.75 7.30 8.01
N VAL A 176 -9.64 6.06 8.49
CA VAL A 176 -10.79 5.26 8.92
C VAL A 176 -11.56 5.94 10.05
N CYS A 177 -10.85 6.50 11.05
CA CYS A 177 -11.47 7.28 12.12
C CYS A 177 -12.23 8.51 11.58
N ILE A 178 -11.68 9.23 10.58
CA ILE A 178 -12.37 10.35 9.92
C ILE A 178 -13.69 9.89 9.29
N VAL A 179 -13.69 8.77 8.56
CA VAL A 179 -14.91 8.25 7.92
C VAL A 179 -15.94 7.81 8.96
N GLN A 180 -15.50 7.34 10.13
CA GLN A 180 -16.36 7.02 11.26
C GLN A 180 -16.83 8.25 12.07
N ASN A 181 -16.38 9.46 11.71
CA ASN A 181 -16.56 10.71 12.48
C ASN A 181 -15.93 10.69 13.88
N ASP A 182 -14.96 9.81 14.13
CA ASP A 182 -14.15 9.83 15.35
C ASP A 182 -12.94 10.76 15.15
N PHE A 183 -13.20 12.07 15.18
CA PHE A 183 -12.20 13.08 14.89
C PHE A 183 -11.09 13.17 15.95
N ASP A 184 -11.33 12.73 17.17
CA ASP A 184 -10.33 12.78 18.24
C ASP A 184 -9.31 11.64 18.09
N SER A 185 -9.76 10.42 17.81
CA SER A 185 -8.84 9.32 17.47
C SER A 185 -8.10 9.61 16.17
N ALA A 186 -8.78 10.15 15.15
CA ALA A 186 -8.15 10.54 13.90
C ALA A 186 -7.00 11.53 14.11
N MET A 187 -7.22 12.55 14.93
CA MET A 187 -6.21 13.55 15.27
C MET A 187 -5.00 12.87 15.95
N SER A 188 -5.24 11.99 16.91
CA SER A 188 -4.17 11.28 17.61
C SER A 188 -3.31 10.44 16.66
N TYR A 189 -3.93 9.71 15.72
CA TYR A 189 -3.19 8.87 14.77
C TYR A 189 -2.42 9.72 13.75
N LEU A 190 -3.04 10.74 13.18
CA LEU A 190 -2.40 11.61 12.18
C LEU A 190 -1.27 12.44 12.79
N MET A 191 -1.42 12.97 14.01
CA MET A 191 -0.32 13.65 14.71
C MET A 191 0.85 12.70 14.95
N LYS A 192 0.60 11.47 15.42
CA LYS A 192 1.66 10.47 15.60
C LYS A 192 2.35 10.13 14.28
N ALA A 193 1.58 10.02 13.19
CA ALA A 193 2.14 9.81 11.85
C ALA A 193 3.06 10.96 11.44
N VAL A 194 2.64 12.21 11.69
CA VAL A 194 3.44 13.40 11.41
C VAL A 194 4.73 13.42 12.23
N ASP A 195 4.66 13.20 13.54
CA ASP A 195 5.82 13.19 14.44
C ASP A 195 6.89 12.14 14.05
N ILE A 196 6.46 11.00 13.52
CA ILE A 196 7.36 9.94 13.03
C ILE A 196 7.91 10.33 11.65
N GLY A 197 7.06 10.80 10.73
CA GLY A 197 7.48 11.18 9.38
C GLY A 197 8.43 12.38 9.36
N GLU A 198 8.38 13.29 10.34
CA GLU A 198 9.39 14.37 10.48
C GLU A 198 10.82 13.81 10.69
N LYS A 199 10.94 12.56 11.17
CA LYS A 199 12.23 11.87 11.35
C LYS A 199 12.67 11.09 10.11
N LEU A 200 11.88 11.08 9.04
CA LEU A 200 12.08 10.32 7.80
C LEU A 200 12.24 11.30 6.61
N PRO A 201 13.44 11.90 6.42
CA PRO A 201 13.63 13.01 5.49
C PRO A 201 13.49 12.64 4.00
N ASP A 202 13.42 11.34 3.68
CA ASP A 202 13.34 10.79 2.33
C ASP A 202 11.95 10.23 2.00
N MET A 203 11.02 10.22 2.96
CA MET A 203 9.66 9.71 2.79
C MET A 203 8.87 10.63 1.84
N LYS A 204 8.62 10.14 0.62
CA LYS A 204 7.95 10.92 -0.44
C LYS A 204 6.48 11.21 -0.15
N ASP A 205 5.82 10.27 0.53
CA ASP A 205 4.38 10.34 0.81
C ASP A 205 4.06 11.13 2.09
N PHE A 206 5.09 11.68 2.75
CA PHE A 206 4.91 12.44 3.99
C PHE A 206 3.99 13.65 3.81
N GLY A 207 4.04 14.30 2.64
CA GLY A 207 3.16 15.42 2.31
C GLY A 207 1.67 15.08 2.35
N LEU A 208 1.28 13.85 1.95
CA LEU A 208 -0.11 13.39 1.98
C LEU A 208 -0.62 13.20 3.41
N VAL A 209 0.24 12.70 4.30
CA VAL A 209 -0.07 12.54 5.73
C VAL A 209 -0.37 13.88 6.37
N ILE A 210 0.44 14.91 6.05
CA ILE A 210 0.20 16.27 6.54
C ILE A 210 -1.09 16.85 5.94
N ALA A 211 -1.38 16.59 4.66
CA ALA A 211 -2.62 17.03 4.01
C ALA A 211 -3.88 16.48 4.72
N ASN A 212 -3.88 15.20 5.10
CA ASN A 212 -4.98 14.60 5.87
C ASN A 212 -5.16 15.25 7.25
N LEU A 213 -4.06 15.61 7.92
CA LEU A 213 -4.11 16.33 9.20
C LEU A 213 -4.65 17.76 9.02
N VAL A 214 -4.24 18.47 7.97
CA VAL A 214 -4.75 19.80 7.62
C VAL A 214 -6.26 19.76 7.39
N ALA A 215 -6.73 18.81 6.58
CA ALA A 215 -8.16 18.65 6.32
C ALA A 215 -8.96 18.43 7.61
N LEU A 216 -8.40 17.69 8.58
CA LEU A 216 -9.01 17.47 9.88
C LEU A 216 -9.05 18.76 10.73
N TYR A 217 -7.97 19.55 10.74
CA TYR A 217 -7.95 20.85 11.43
C TYR A 217 -8.99 21.82 10.84
N ILE A 218 -9.10 21.89 9.50
CA ILE A 218 -10.13 22.71 8.82
C ILE A 218 -11.53 22.27 9.27
N LYS A 219 -11.82 20.96 9.27
CA LYS A 219 -13.11 20.43 9.75
C LYS A 219 -13.43 20.78 11.20
N LYS A 220 -12.41 20.89 12.07
CA LYS A 220 -12.58 21.30 13.48
C LYS A 220 -12.60 22.83 13.68
N GLY A 221 -12.46 23.62 12.62
CA GLY A 221 -12.40 25.09 12.69
C GLY A 221 -11.08 25.64 13.23
N MET A 222 -10.04 24.80 13.28
CA MET A 222 -8.71 25.13 13.80
C MET A 222 -7.82 25.66 12.67
N TYR A 223 -8.15 26.86 12.19
CA TYR A 223 -7.58 27.42 10.95
C TYR A 223 -6.12 27.84 11.06
N GLU A 224 -5.68 28.31 12.23
CA GLU A 224 -4.29 28.71 12.46
C GLU A 224 -3.36 27.49 12.44
N GLU A 225 -3.75 26.41 13.13
CA GLU A 225 -3.03 25.13 13.09
C GLU A 225 -3.00 24.56 11.67
N ALA A 226 -4.12 24.62 10.93
CA ALA A 226 -4.18 24.18 9.54
C ALA A 226 -3.18 24.95 8.65
N LYS A 227 -3.04 26.27 8.81
CA LYS A 227 -2.06 27.08 8.06
C LYS A 227 -0.62 26.69 8.38
N ASP A 228 -0.30 26.45 9.66
CA ASP A 228 1.03 26.03 10.08
C ASP A 228 1.43 24.70 9.42
N PHE A 229 0.51 23.71 9.43
CA PHE A 229 0.74 22.43 8.77
C PHE A 229 0.75 22.53 7.23
N CYS A 230 -0.06 23.41 6.63
CA CYS A 230 0.03 23.73 5.19
C CYS A 230 1.44 24.22 4.82
N ASN A 231 2.03 25.11 5.62
CA ASN A 231 3.38 25.62 5.39
C ASN A 231 4.43 24.50 5.50
N LYS A 232 4.32 23.63 6.51
CA LYS A 232 5.19 22.45 6.66
C LYS A 232 5.08 21.50 5.45
N ALA A 233 3.85 21.15 5.06
CA ALA A 233 3.58 20.29 3.91
C ALA A 233 4.16 20.88 2.62
N LYS A 234 4.07 22.20 2.44
CA LYS A 234 4.59 22.90 1.25
C LYS A 234 6.11 22.83 1.17
N GLN A 235 6.80 22.99 2.31
CA GLN A 235 8.25 22.86 2.38
C GLN A 235 8.70 21.44 2.01
N ASN A 236 8.05 20.42 2.58
CA ASN A 236 8.33 19.02 2.26
C ASN A 236 8.05 18.72 0.77
N ALA A 237 6.87 19.07 0.26
CA ALA A 237 6.50 18.80 -1.12
C ALA A 237 7.42 19.51 -2.13
N THR A 238 7.90 20.72 -1.82
CA THR A 238 8.90 21.43 -2.64
C THR A 238 10.23 20.69 -2.67
N LYS A 239 10.71 20.18 -1.52
CA LYS A 239 11.94 19.39 -1.43
C LYS A 239 11.89 18.12 -2.29
N HIS A 240 10.72 17.47 -2.35
CA HIS A 240 10.53 16.22 -3.08
C HIS A 240 9.94 16.37 -4.49
N ASN A 241 9.75 17.61 -4.98
CA ASN A 241 9.09 17.91 -6.25
C ASN A 241 7.68 17.25 -6.39
N ASN A 242 6.94 17.16 -5.28
CA ASN A 242 5.60 16.57 -5.26
C ASN A 242 4.54 17.62 -5.64
N ASN A 243 4.27 17.74 -6.93
CA ASN A 243 3.34 18.74 -7.48
C ASN A 243 1.86 18.50 -7.11
N GLU A 244 1.49 17.28 -6.77
CA GLU A 244 0.11 16.94 -6.37
C GLU A 244 -0.20 17.52 -5.00
N VAL A 245 0.67 17.23 -4.02
CA VAL A 245 0.56 17.78 -2.67
C VAL A 245 0.61 19.31 -2.68
N LEU A 246 1.45 19.92 -3.54
CA LEU A 246 1.50 21.39 -3.67
C LEU A 246 0.16 22.00 -4.13
N LYS A 247 -0.55 21.34 -5.05
CA LYS A 247 -1.88 21.78 -5.50
C LYS A 247 -2.90 21.65 -4.39
N GLU A 248 -2.88 20.53 -3.67
CA GLU A 248 -3.79 20.26 -2.56
C GLU A 248 -3.61 21.28 -1.42
N ILE A 249 -2.37 21.58 -1.03
CA ILE A 249 -2.08 22.62 -0.03
C ILE A 249 -2.58 23.99 -0.48
N SER A 250 -2.41 24.33 -1.77
CA SER A 250 -2.94 25.60 -2.30
C SER A 250 -4.46 25.66 -2.16
N HIS A 251 -5.15 24.55 -2.40
CA HIS A 251 -6.59 24.46 -2.21
C HIS A 251 -7.00 24.68 -0.76
N PHE A 252 -6.33 24.02 0.19
CA PHE A 252 -6.59 24.21 1.62
C PHE A 252 -6.37 25.66 2.07
N MET A 253 -5.30 26.31 1.61
CA MET A 253 -5.04 27.71 1.94
C MET A 253 -6.13 28.66 1.43
N ASP A 254 -6.65 28.42 0.22
CA ASP A 254 -7.77 29.18 -0.34
C ASP A 254 -9.08 28.91 0.40
N GLU A 255 -9.32 27.66 0.81
CA GLU A 255 -10.47 27.26 1.61
C GLU A 255 -10.46 27.93 2.99
N ILE A 256 -9.34 27.84 3.71
CA ILE A 256 -9.16 28.48 5.02
C ILE A 256 -9.47 29.98 4.92
N LYS A 257 -8.91 30.66 3.93
CA LYS A 257 -9.13 32.11 3.73
C LYS A 257 -10.62 32.44 3.54
N LYS A 258 -11.36 31.63 2.77
CA LYS A 258 -12.80 31.83 2.56
C LYS A 258 -13.58 31.63 3.87
N LEU A 259 -13.26 30.59 4.63
CA LEU A 259 -13.93 30.28 5.88
C LEU A 259 -13.71 31.37 6.93
N GLU A 260 -12.50 31.91 7.04
CA GLU A 260 -12.19 33.03 7.93
C GLU A 260 -12.98 34.30 7.59
N THR A 261 -13.13 34.60 6.29
CA THR A 261 -13.93 35.75 5.84
C THR A 261 -15.43 35.57 6.04
N ALA A 262 -15.93 34.34 6.18
CA ALA A 262 -17.35 34.04 6.41
C ALA A 262 -17.73 34.08 7.91
N THR A 263 -16.75 34.01 8.80
CA THR A 263 -16.91 34.09 10.27
C THR A 263 -16.80 35.51 10.85
N LEU A 264 -16.52 36.52 10.02
CA LEU A 264 -16.45 37.95 10.35
C LEU A 264 -17.76 38.67 9.98
#